data_AF-A0AA35TUW4-F1
#
_entry.id   AF-A0AA35TUW4-F1
#
_cell.length_a   1.000
_cell.length_b   1.000
_cell.length_c   1.000
_cell.angle_alpha   90.00
_cell.angle_beta   90.00
_cell.angle_gamma   90.00
#
_symmetry.space_group_name_H-M   'P 1'
#
loop_
_entity.id
_entity.type
_entity.pdbx_description
1 polymer ?
#
loop_
_entity_poly.entity_id
_entity_poly.type
_entity_poly.pdbx_seq_one_letter_code
_entity_poly.pdbx_strand_id
1 'polypeptide(L)'
;MQQATEGGGRESGEEEGEVEKREGATVRLLLRERTAEATGKTWASASPQTQGTHFSGTLVTLSSAIPLYTWRVQLALGNALHSVFTQLFVERISDSDMSVITASTIPSLTKFLANVKYSALRRVALQTLDKITAKLVSSGQLASLPVSTASSLRDGLATATDPQSKTLAATVLQRLGST
;
A
#
# COMPACT_ATOMS: atom_id res chain seq x y z
N MET A 1 47.21 10.03 -51.79
CA MET A 1 46.73 11.31 -51.23
C MET A 1 45.29 11.46 -51.70
N GLN A 2 44.22 11.47 -50.91
CA GLN A 2 44.00 11.87 -49.52
C GLN A 2 42.91 10.97 -48.89
N GLN A 3 43.11 10.63 -47.61
CA GLN A 3 42.08 10.17 -46.68
C GLN A 3 41.31 11.39 -46.13
N ALA A 4 40.05 11.20 -45.71
CA ALA A 4 39.41 11.86 -44.57
C ALA A 4 37.98 11.28 -44.41
N THR A 5 37.83 10.23 -43.60
CA THR A 5 37.28 10.26 -42.22
C THR A 5 35.77 10.13 -42.18
N GLU A 6 35.34 8.87 -42.10
CA GLU A 6 34.17 8.44 -41.35
C GLU A 6 34.31 8.90 -39.90
N GLY A 7 33.29 9.56 -39.34
CA GLY A 7 33.29 9.95 -37.93
C GLY A 7 32.03 10.74 -37.59
N GLY A 8 31.10 10.09 -36.89
CA GLY A 8 29.95 10.74 -36.25
C GLY A 8 28.62 10.08 -36.57
N GLY A 9 28.32 8.96 -35.90
CA GLY A 9 26.99 8.34 -36.02
C GLY A 9 26.72 7.19 -35.06
N ARG A 10 27.48 7.07 -33.97
CA ARG A 10 27.37 5.94 -33.03
C ARG A 10 26.85 6.30 -31.64
N GLU A 11 26.82 7.58 -31.29
CA GLU A 11 26.33 8.04 -29.98
C GLU A 11 24.82 8.35 -29.97
N SER A 12 24.22 8.75 -31.11
CA SER A 12 22.80 9.16 -31.14
C SER A 12 21.81 8.01 -30.95
N GLY A 13 22.14 6.80 -31.41
CA GLY A 13 21.26 5.63 -31.30
C GLY A 13 21.22 5.00 -29.91
N GLU A 14 22.29 5.16 -29.12
CA GLU A 14 22.33 4.69 -27.74
C GLU A 14 21.57 5.64 -26.82
N GLU A 15 21.71 6.95 -27.00
CA GLU A 15 20.93 7.95 -26.27
C GLU A 15 19.43 7.89 -26.59
N GLU A 16 19.04 7.73 -27.86
CA GLU A 16 17.63 7.55 -28.25
C GLU A 16 17.01 6.28 -27.63
N GLY A 17 17.75 5.16 -27.62
CA GLY A 17 17.30 3.91 -26.99
C GLY A 17 17.18 4.01 -25.46
N GLU A 18 18.06 4.78 -24.80
CA GLU A 18 17.94 5.06 -23.37
C GLU A 18 16.74 5.98 -23.05
N VAL A 19 16.48 6.98 -23.89
CA VAL A 19 15.31 7.85 -23.77
C VAL A 19 14.02 7.05 -23.92
N GLU A 20 13.91 6.20 -24.96
CA GLU A 20 12.73 5.35 -25.18
C GLU A 20 12.51 4.38 -24.00
N LYS A 21 13.58 3.78 -23.49
CA LYS A 21 13.52 2.90 -22.31
C LYS A 21 13.06 3.64 -21.06
N ARG A 22 13.51 4.88 -20.86
CA ARG A 22 13.13 5.75 -19.73
C ARG A 22 11.68 6.22 -19.85
N GLU A 23 11.24 6.59 -21.05
CA GLU A 23 9.85 6.94 -21.34
C GLU A 23 8.93 5.74 -21.09
N GLY A 24 9.30 4.56 -21.62
CA GLY A 24 8.57 3.33 -21.36
C GLY A 24 8.48 2.96 -19.87
N ALA A 25 9.56 3.19 -19.11
CA ALA A 25 9.55 3.00 -17.65
C ALA A 25 8.61 3.99 -16.94
N THR A 26 8.59 5.24 -17.40
CA THR A 26 7.70 6.29 -16.87
C THR A 26 6.24 5.97 -17.14
N VAL A 27 5.90 5.57 -18.36
CA VAL A 27 4.54 5.14 -18.74
C VAL A 27 4.08 3.95 -17.88
N ARG A 28 4.95 2.96 -17.64
CA ARG A 28 4.63 1.81 -16.77
C ARG A 28 4.32 2.25 -15.34
N LEU A 29 5.11 3.16 -14.77
CA LEU A 29 4.86 3.66 -13.41
C LEU A 29 3.55 4.43 -13.32
N LEU A 30 3.26 5.29 -14.31
CA LEU A 30 2.00 6.03 -14.40
C LEU A 30 0.80 5.09 -14.52
N LEU A 31 0.91 4.04 -15.35
CA LEU A 31 -0.14 3.04 -15.48
C LEU A 31 -0.40 2.35 -14.14
N ARG A 32 0.65 1.97 -13.39
CA ARG A 32 0.50 1.37 -12.05
C ARG A 32 -0.16 2.32 -11.05
N GLU A 33 0.23 3.59 -11.04
CA GLU A 33 -0.39 4.64 -10.22
C GLU A 33 -1.90 4.74 -10.54
N ARG A 34 -2.25 4.85 -11.83
CA ARG A 34 -3.66 4.95 -12.29
C ARG A 34 -4.46 3.69 -12.03
N THR A 35 -3.88 2.51 -12.19
CA THR A 35 -4.54 1.24 -11.86
C THR A 35 -4.88 1.21 -10.37
N ALA A 36 -3.95 1.57 -9.48
CA ALA A 36 -4.22 1.59 -8.04
C ALA A 36 -5.33 2.58 -7.68
N GLU A 37 -5.29 3.79 -8.24
CA GLU A 37 -6.35 4.80 -8.04
C GLU A 37 -7.72 4.30 -8.52
N ALA A 38 -7.77 3.68 -9.71
CA ALA A 38 -8.99 3.12 -10.28
C ALA A 38 -9.53 1.99 -9.40
N THR A 39 -8.67 1.08 -8.93
CA THR A 39 -9.06 -0.01 -8.02
C THR A 39 -9.74 0.54 -6.76
N GLY A 40 -9.17 1.55 -6.11
CA GLY A 40 -9.79 2.17 -4.93
C GLY A 40 -11.16 2.78 -5.23
N LYS A 41 -11.27 3.55 -6.34
CA LYS A 41 -12.53 4.17 -6.75
C LYS A 41 -13.61 3.14 -7.08
N THR A 42 -13.27 2.11 -7.85
CA THR A 42 -14.21 1.05 -8.25
C THR A 42 -14.64 0.24 -7.03
N TRP A 43 -13.74 -0.02 -6.07
CA TRP A 43 -14.09 -0.69 -4.82
C TRP A 43 -15.17 0.05 -4.03
N ALA A 44 -15.07 1.38 -3.95
CA ALA A 44 -16.06 2.19 -3.23
C ALA A 44 -17.48 2.10 -3.82
N SER A 45 -17.60 1.75 -5.11
CA SER A 45 -18.88 1.50 -5.80
C SER A 45 -19.28 0.03 -5.86
N ALA A 46 -18.46 -0.89 -5.36
CA ALA A 46 -18.70 -2.32 -5.49
C ALA A 46 -19.82 -2.80 -4.53
N SER A 47 -20.69 -3.69 -5.00
CA SER A 47 -21.69 -4.32 -4.16
C SER A 47 -21.03 -5.25 -3.11
N PRO A 48 -21.70 -5.53 -1.98
CA PRO A 48 -21.19 -6.46 -0.97
C PRO A 48 -20.83 -7.85 -1.55
N GLN A 49 -21.59 -8.33 -2.52
CA GLN A 49 -21.32 -9.60 -3.21
C GLN A 49 -20.02 -9.55 -3.99
N THR A 50 -19.79 -8.48 -4.76
CA THR A 50 -18.53 -8.27 -5.49
C THR A 50 -17.35 -8.17 -4.53
N GLN A 51 -17.51 -7.44 -3.42
CA GLN A 51 -16.46 -7.34 -2.41
C GLN A 51 -16.14 -8.71 -1.81
N GLY A 52 -17.13 -9.49 -1.39
CA GLY A 52 -16.92 -10.82 -0.81
C GLY A 52 -16.13 -11.76 -1.74
N THR A 53 -16.41 -11.72 -3.05
CA THR A 53 -15.70 -12.55 -4.04
C THR A 53 -14.27 -12.09 -4.27
N HIS A 54 -13.99 -10.79 -4.24
CA HIS A 54 -12.71 -10.23 -4.70
C HIS A 54 -11.81 -9.67 -3.61
N PHE A 55 -12.22 -9.70 -2.33
CA PHE A 55 -11.50 -9.06 -1.24
C PHE A 55 -10.08 -9.59 -1.06
N SER A 56 -9.90 -10.89 -0.82
CA SER A 56 -8.59 -11.54 -0.72
C SER A 56 -7.67 -11.19 -1.90
N GLY A 57 -8.14 -11.38 -3.13
CA GLY A 57 -7.34 -11.10 -4.34
C GLY A 57 -6.95 -9.62 -4.46
N THR A 58 -7.84 -8.71 -4.08
CA THR A 58 -7.58 -7.27 -4.06
C THR A 58 -6.52 -6.94 -3.01
N LEU A 59 -6.64 -7.48 -1.80
CA LEU A 59 -5.65 -7.27 -0.74
C LEU A 59 -4.26 -7.78 -1.12
N VAL A 60 -4.17 -8.98 -1.70
CA VAL A 60 -2.89 -9.55 -2.16
C VAL A 60 -2.26 -8.65 -3.22
N THR A 61 -3.05 -8.25 -4.22
CA THR A 61 -2.58 -7.42 -5.34
C THR A 61 -2.01 -6.10 -4.85
N LEU A 62 -2.73 -5.41 -3.97
CA LEU A 62 -2.30 -4.10 -3.47
C LEU A 62 -1.13 -4.21 -2.48
N SER A 63 -1.21 -5.13 -1.51
CA SER A 63 -0.23 -5.23 -0.42
C SER A 63 1.13 -5.77 -0.88
N SER A 64 1.13 -6.69 -1.84
CA SER A 64 2.37 -7.26 -2.40
C SER A 64 3.07 -6.30 -3.36
N ALA A 65 2.31 -5.38 -3.98
CA ALA A 65 2.85 -4.36 -4.87
C ALA A 65 3.58 -3.24 -4.12
N ILE A 66 3.14 -2.88 -2.91
CA ILE A 66 3.72 -1.79 -2.11
C ILE A 66 5.26 -1.79 -2.06
N PRO A 67 5.95 -2.87 -1.67
CA PRO A 67 7.40 -2.83 -1.52
C PRO A 67 8.17 -2.68 -2.85
N LEU A 68 7.51 -2.83 -4.00
CA LEU A 68 8.16 -2.95 -5.31
C LEU A 68 8.28 -1.62 -6.07
N TYR A 69 7.60 -0.56 -5.63
CA TYR A 69 7.47 0.66 -6.42
C TYR A 69 7.95 1.92 -5.69
N THR A 70 8.03 3.00 -6.45
CA THR A 70 8.37 4.34 -5.95
C THR A 70 7.31 4.86 -4.98
N TRP A 71 7.66 5.88 -4.19
CA TRP A 71 6.78 6.45 -3.16
C TRP A 71 5.42 6.92 -3.71
N ARG A 72 5.34 7.36 -4.98
CA ARG A 72 4.09 7.82 -5.60
C ARG A 72 3.12 6.65 -5.83
N VAL A 73 3.61 5.57 -6.42
CA VAL A 73 2.82 4.35 -6.63
C VAL A 73 2.49 3.70 -5.29
N GLN A 74 3.43 3.68 -4.35
CA GLN A 74 3.19 3.26 -2.97
C GLN A 74 2.05 4.03 -2.31
N LEU A 75 2.00 5.35 -2.50
CA LEU A 75 0.94 6.19 -1.97
C LEU A 75 -0.41 5.87 -2.64
N ALA A 76 -0.43 5.68 -3.95
CA ALA A 76 -1.65 5.28 -4.67
C ALA A 76 -2.16 3.90 -4.21
N LEU A 77 -1.27 2.92 -4.03
CA LEU A 77 -1.61 1.59 -3.48
C LEU A 77 -2.12 1.68 -2.04
N GLY A 78 -1.47 2.50 -1.21
CA GLY A 78 -1.91 2.77 0.16
C GLY A 78 -3.29 3.41 0.21
N ASN A 79 -3.58 4.38 -0.65
CA ASN A 79 -4.89 5.02 -0.75
C ASN A 79 -5.96 4.04 -1.23
N ALA A 80 -5.61 3.13 -2.16
CA ALA A 80 -6.50 2.06 -2.60
C ALA A 80 -6.84 1.11 -1.45
N LEU A 81 -5.83 0.65 -0.68
CA LEU A 81 -6.06 -0.16 0.52
C LEU A 81 -6.92 0.59 1.56
N HIS A 82 -6.66 1.87 1.77
CA HIS A 82 -7.47 2.69 2.67
C HIS A 82 -8.94 2.70 2.24
N SER A 83 -9.19 2.89 0.94
CA SER A 83 -10.55 2.86 0.37
C SER A 83 -11.20 1.49 0.54
N VAL A 84 -10.43 0.41 0.33
CA VAL A 84 -10.87 -0.97 0.51
C VAL A 84 -11.42 -1.20 1.92
N PHE A 85 -10.66 -0.83 2.96
CA PHE A 85 -11.10 -1.01 4.34
C PHE A 85 -12.14 0.01 4.81
N THR A 86 -12.19 1.19 4.19
CA THR A 86 -13.20 2.21 4.51
C THR A 86 -14.58 1.79 4.04
N GLN A 87 -14.67 1.12 2.89
CA GLN A 87 -15.93 0.73 2.25
C GLN A 87 -16.19 -0.78 2.35
N LEU A 88 -15.56 -1.48 3.29
CA LEU A 88 -15.73 -2.92 3.44
C LEU A 88 -17.05 -3.24 4.15
N PHE A 89 -18.00 -3.85 3.42
CA PHE A 89 -19.33 -4.20 3.95
C PHE A 89 -19.37 -5.52 4.71
N VAL A 90 -18.33 -6.35 4.61
CA VAL A 90 -18.29 -7.70 5.19
C VAL A 90 -18.35 -7.61 6.71
N GLU A 91 -19.31 -8.25 7.39
CA GLU A 91 -19.41 -8.22 8.86
C GLU A 91 -18.20 -8.86 9.55
N ARG A 92 -17.76 -10.02 9.05
CA ARG A 92 -16.66 -10.81 9.60
C ARG A 92 -15.65 -11.19 8.52
N ILE A 93 -14.38 -10.94 8.78
CA ILE A 93 -13.26 -11.27 7.89
C ILE A 93 -13.10 -12.80 7.84
N SER A 94 -13.01 -13.40 6.65
CA SER A 94 -12.77 -14.84 6.54
C SER A 94 -11.34 -15.21 6.98
N ASP A 95 -11.09 -16.48 7.31
CA ASP A 95 -9.74 -16.92 7.72
C ASP A 95 -8.71 -16.72 6.59
N SER A 96 -9.13 -16.90 5.33
CA SER A 96 -8.33 -16.60 4.15
C SER A 96 -7.94 -15.11 4.12
N ASP A 97 -8.92 -14.22 4.25
CA ASP A 97 -8.66 -12.77 4.25
C ASP A 97 -7.80 -12.34 5.43
N MET A 98 -8.00 -12.94 6.61
CA MET A 98 -7.21 -12.69 7.80
C MET A 98 -5.75 -13.10 7.59
N SER A 99 -5.50 -14.24 6.94
CA SER A 99 -4.16 -14.67 6.55
C SER A 99 -3.49 -13.62 5.65
N VAL A 100 -4.20 -13.09 4.66
CA VAL A 100 -3.67 -12.03 3.79
C VAL A 100 -3.38 -10.75 4.56
N ILE A 101 -4.29 -10.34 5.46
CA ILE A 101 -4.13 -9.15 6.31
C ILE A 101 -2.89 -9.25 7.18
N THR A 102 -2.67 -10.39 7.81
CA THR A 102 -1.59 -10.61 8.78
C THR A 102 -0.25 -10.85 8.10
N ALA A 103 -0.22 -11.57 6.98
CA ALA A 103 1.01 -11.92 6.27
C ALA A 103 1.52 -10.82 5.33
N SER A 104 0.63 -9.98 4.77
CA SER A 104 1.02 -9.00 3.75
C SER A 104 0.59 -7.57 4.07
N THR A 105 -0.69 -7.36 4.42
CA THR A 105 -1.25 -6.00 4.52
C THR A 105 -0.66 -5.23 5.71
N ILE A 106 -0.75 -5.77 6.93
CA ILE A 106 -0.21 -5.11 8.13
C ILE A 106 1.31 -4.92 8.00
N PRO A 107 2.12 -5.93 7.64
CA PRO A 107 3.57 -5.75 7.47
C PRO A 107 3.94 -4.67 6.43
N SER A 108 3.24 -4.60 5.30
CA SER A 108 3.47 -3.57 4.28
C SER A 108 3.14 -2.16 4.80
N LEU A 109 2.04 -2.01 5.54
CA LEU A 109 1.66 -0.71 6.14
C LEU A 109 2.60 -0.31 7.29
N THR A 110 3.05 -1.25 8.11
CA THR A 110 4.04 -0.97 9.16
C THR A 110 5.35 -0.42 8.58
N LYS A 111 5.79 -0.93 7.43
CA LYS A 111 6.97 -0.37 6.72
C LYS A 111 6.77 1.10 6.30
N PHE A 112 5.54 1.50 5.97
CA PHE A 112 5.25 2.90 5.67
C PHE A 112 5.36 3.80 6.90
N LEU A 113 5.02 3.31 8.10
CA LEU A 113 5.14 4.08 9.34
C LEU A 113 6.60 4.47 9.65
N ALA A 114 7.54 3.59 9.32
CA ALA A 114 8.97 3.84 9.47
C ALA A 114 9.55 4.81 8.41
N ASN A 115 8.77 5.24 7.41
CA ASN A 115 9.27 6.10 6.35
C ASN A 115 9.34 7.57 6.78
N VAL A 116 10.54 8.00 7.19
CA VAL A 116 10.80 9.37 7.67
C VAL A 116 10.64 10.42 6.56
N LYS A 117 10.89 10.07 5.30
CA LYS A 117 10.94 11.02 4.17
C LYS A 117 9.56 11.44 3.68
N TYR A 118 8.57 10.54 3.72
CA TYR A 118 7.26 10.77 3.10
C TYR A 118 6.12 10.71 4.12
N SER A 119 5.76 11.88 4.67
CA SER A 119 4.65 12.01 5.62
C SER A 119 3.30 11.50 5.08
N ALA A 120 3.05 11.63 3.78
CA ALA A 120 1.84 11.11 3.14
C ALA A 120 1.72 9.59 3.26
N LEU A 121 2.83 8.84 3.10
CA LEU A 121 2.84 7.39 3.28
C LEU A 121 2.53 6.99 4.73
N ARG A 122 3.12 7.70 5.70
CA ARG A 122 2.84 7.47 7.12
C ARG A 122 1.37 7.70 7.45
N ARG A 123 0.81 8.81 6.96
CA ARG A 123 -0.59 9.17 7.20
C ARG A 123 -1.55 8.12 6.64
N VAL A 124 -1.40 7.74 5.37
CA VAL A 124 -2.30 6.75 4.76
C VAL A 124 -2.17 5.39 5.45
N ALA A 125 -0.97 5.01 5.87
CA ALA A 125 -0.76 3.77 6.62
C ALA A 125 -1.49 3.79 7.96
N LEU A 126 -1.36 4.85 8.75
CA LEU A 126 -2.07 4.99 10.02
C LEU A 126 -3.59 4.97 9.83
N GLN A 127 -4.10 5.72 8.85
CA GLN A 127 -5.53 5.74 8.53
C GLN A 127 -6.05 4.35 8.12
N THR A 128 -5.26 3.59 7.38
CA THR A 128 -5.63 2.23 6.97
C THR A 128 -5.59 1.27 8.15
N LEU A 129 -4.54 1.32 8.99
CA LEU A 129 -4.42 0.50 10.19
C LEU A 129 -5.52 0.80 11.21
N ASP A 130 -5.94 2.06 11.32
CA ASP A 130 -7.11 2.46 12.11
C ASP A 130 -8.38 1.75 11.60
N LYS A 131 -8.64 1.76 10.29
CA LYS A 131 -9.80 1.05 9.71
C LYS A 131 -9.72 -0.46 9.91
N ILE A 132 -8.56 -1.08 9.69
CA ILE A 132 -8.35 -2.52 9.90
C ILE A 132 -8.65 -2.87 11.36
N THR A 133 -8.03 -2.19 12.31
CA THR A 133 -8.21 -2.51 13.74
C THR A 133 -9.61 -2.21 14.23
N ALA A 134 -10.24 -1.11 13.79
CA ALA A 134 -11.65 -0.85 14.09
C ALA A 134 -12.54 -1.97 13.56
N LYS A 135 -12.28 -2.47 12.34
CA LYS A 135 -13.04 -3.57 11.76
C LYS A 135 -12.89 -4.85 12.58
N LEU A 136 -11.65 -5.22 12.92
CA LEU A 136 -11.36 -6.42 13.72
C LEU A 136 -11.95 -6.36 15.13
N VAL A 137 -11.98 -5.18 15.75
CA VAL A 137 -12.68 -4.99 17.03
C VAL A 137 -14.19 -5.19 16.85
N SER A 138 -14.79 -4.53 15.86
CA SER A 138 -16.23 -4.62 15.63
C SER A 138 -16.71 -6.03 15.30
N SER A 139 -15.86 -6.88 14.70
CA SER A 139 -16.17 -8.28 14.39
C SER A 139 -15.73 -9.27 15.47
N GLY A 140 -15.12 -8.81 16.58
CA GLY A 140 -14.60 -9.68 17.63
C GLY A 140 -13.39 -10.52 17.22
N GLN A 141 -12.67 -10.13 16.16
CA GLN A 141 -11.56 -10.88 15.56
C GLN A 141 -10.18 -10.29 15.87
N LEU A 142 -10.10 -9.25 16.71
CA LEU A 142 -8.81 -8.64 17.02
C LEU A 142 -7.84 -9.62 17.71
N ALA A 143 -8.36 -10.50 18.56
CA ALA A 143 -7.59 -11.57 19.22
C ALA A 143 -7.07 -12.64 18.23
N SER A 144 -7.56 -12.68 16.99
CA SER A 144 -7.05 -13.57 15.94
C SER A 144 -5.76 -13.06 15.29
N LEU A 145 -5.31 -11.85 15.61
CA LEU A 145 -4.01 -11.36 15.14
C LEU A 145 -2.87 -12.16 15.79
N PRO A 146 -1.92 -12.67 15.00
CA PRO A 146 -0.71 -13.27 15.56
C PRO A 146 0.04 -12.29 16.46
N VAL A 147 0.59 -12.78 17.56
CA VAL A 147 1.36 -11.97 18.53
C VAL A 147 2.51 -11.22 17.84
N SER A 148 3.18 -11.85 16.87
CA SER A 148 4.25 -11.23 16.09
C SER A 148 3.76 -10.05 15.24
N THR A 149 2.61 -10.20 14.58
CA THR A 149 1.97 -9.13 13.80
C THR A 149 1.52 -8.00 14.72
N ALA A 150 0.91 -8.31 15.87
CA ALA A 150 0.50 -7.32 16.86
C ALA A 150 1.69 -6.55 17.45
N SER A 151 2.80 -7.24 17.77
CA SER A 151 4.03 -6.59 18.25
C SER A 151 4.60 -5.65 17.21
N SER A 152 4.78 -6.13 15.97
CA SER A 152 5.32 -5.31 14.87
C SER A 152 4.47 -4.07 14.60
N LEU A 153 3.14 -4.21 14.73
CA LEU A 153 2.21 -3.09 14.63
C LEU A 153 2.41 -2.09 15.79
N ARG A 154 2.51 -2.55 17.04
CA ARG A 154 2.79 -1.66 18.19
C ARG A 154 4.09 -0.89 18.02
N ASP A 155 5.15 -1.57 17.59
CA ASP A 155 6.47 -0.97 17.37
C ASP A 155 6.41 0.11 16.28
N GLY A 156 5.71 -0.16 15.16
CA GLY A 156 5.51 0.81 14.09
C GLY A 156 4.66 2.01 14.51
N LEU A 157 3.64 1.81 15.34
CA LEU A 157 2.78 2.89 15.84
C LEU A 157 3.55 3.83 16.79
N ALA A 158 4.52 3.30 17.54
CA ALA A 158 5.38 4.09 18.41
C ALA A 158 6.26 5.10 17.66
N THR A 159 6.46 4.94 16.34
CA THR A 159 7.26 5.87 15.52
C THR A 159 6.47 7.10 15.05
N ALA A 160 5.21 7.27 15.45
CA ALA A 160 4.38 8.42 15.09
C ALA A 160 4.91 9.73 15.72
N THR A 161 5.24 10.73 14.89
CA THR A 161 5.91 11.95 15.37
C THR A 161 5.00 13.18 15.43
N ASP A 162 4.12 13.39 14.45
CA ASP A 162 3.26 14.58 14.39
C ASP A 162 1.97 14.42 15.22
N PRO A 163 1.33 15.51 15.68
CA PRO A 163 0.21 15.44 16.61
C PRO A 163 -0.97 14.61 16.11
N GLN A 164 -1.34 14.74 14.84
CA GLN A 164 -2.47 14.01 14.26
C GLN A 164 -2.16 12.50 14.18
N SER A 165 -0.95 12.17 13.71
CA SER A 165 -0.48 10.78 13.66
C SER A 165 -0.38 10.15 15.05
N LYS A 166 0.05 10.90 16.08
CA LYS A 166 0.12 10.43 17.47
C LYS A 166 -1.26 10.10 18.03
N THR A 167 -2.23 10.97 17.83
CA THR A 167 -3.62 10.71 18.26
C THR A 167 -4.16 9.45 17.62
N LEU A 168 -3.98 9.29 16.31
CA LEU A 168 -4.47 8.12 15.60
C LEU A 168 -3.73 6.84 16.04
N ALA A 169 -2.40 6.92 16.20
CA ALA A 169 -1.60 5.80 16.68
C ALA A 169 -2.00 5.37 18.10
N ALA A 170 -2.26 6.33 19.00
CA ALA A 170 -2.75 6.05 20.35
C ALA A 170 -4.11 5.33 20.33
N THR A 171 -5.03 5.75 19.47
CA THR A 171 -6.32 5.07 19.27
C THR A 171 -6.13 3.61 18.84
N VAL A 172 -5.23 3.35 17.90
CA VAL A 172 -4.94 1.98 17.44
C VAL A 172 -4.28 1.16 18.55
N LEU A 173 -3.31 1.73 19.26
CA LEU A 173 -2.65 1.08 20.40
C LEU A 173 -3.63 0.72 21.52
N GLN A 174 -4.58 1.62 21.83
CA GLN A 174 -5.62 1.36 22.82
C GLN A 174 -6.45 0.13 22.44
N ARG A 175 -6.86 0.00 21.16
CA ARG A 175 -7.58 -1.19 20.70
C ARG A 175 -6.76 -2.47 20.88
N LEU A 176 -5.46 -2.42 20.56
CA LEU A 176 -4.53 -3.55 20.70
C LEU A 176 -4.21 -3.91 22.16
N GLY A 177 -4.52 -3.05 23.13
CA GLY A 177 -4.31 -3.30 24.56
C GLY A 177 -5.56 -3.78 25.31
N SER A 178 -6.74 -3.67 24.69
CA SER A 178 -8.02 -4.10 25.27
C SER A 178 -8.36 -5.59 25.05
N THR A 179 -7.41 -6.38 24.53
CA THR A 179 -7.53 -7.82 24.25
C THR A 179 -6.59 -8.60 25.13
#